data_AF-A0A939QL36-F1
#
_entry.id   AF-A0A939QL36-F1
#
_cell.length_a   1.000
_cell.length_b   1.000
_cell.length_c   1.000
_cell.angle_alpha   90.00
_cell.angle_beta   90.00
_cell.angle_gamma   90.00
#
_symmetry.space_group_name_H-M   'P 1'
#
loop_
_entity.id
_entity.type
_entity.pdbx_description
1 polymer ?
#
loop_
_entity_poly.entity_id
_entity_poly.type
_entity_poly.pdbx_seq_one_letter_code
_entity_poly.pdbx_strand_id
1 'polypeptide(L)' 'MTLPDGPQTEAVLKTLLIDAATAHGRYEAEELGGVYDDDWPSWYAAHMAQALRDADREIRGRS' A
#
# COMPACT_ATOMS: atom_id res chain seq x y z
N MET A 1 -18.35 2.34 9.19
CA MET A 1 -17.24 2.43 8.21
C MET A 1 -17.86 2.91 6.92
N THR A 2 -17.86 4.23 6.69
CA THR A 2 -18.24 4.77 5.39
C THR A 2 -16.93 4.99 4.65
N LEU A 3 -16.64 4.12 3.69
CA LEU A 3 -15.50 4.33 2.79
C LEU A 3 -15.78 5.61 1.98
N PRO A 4 -14.75 6.40 1.66
CA PRO A 4 -14.92 7.51 0.73
C PRO A 4 -15.47 6.97 -0.59
N ASP A 5 -16.24 7.78 -1.32
CA ASP A 5 -16.88 7.39 -2.59
C ASP A 5 -15.92 6.55 -3.45
N GLY A 6 -16.43 5.50 -4.09
CA GLY A 6 -15.63 4.47 -4.80
C GLY A 6 -14.42 5.00 -5.60
N PRO A 7 -14.54 6.12 -6.37
CA PRO A 7 -13.43 6.72 -7.10
C PRO A 7 -12.27 7.24 -6.22
N GLN A 8 -12.57 7.81 -5.04
CA GLN A 8 -11.54 8.30 -4.13
C GLN A 8 -10.83 7.14 -3.43
N THR A 9 -11.56 6.07 -3.10
CA THR A 9 -10.96 4.84 -2.58
C THR A 9 -10.01 4.22 -3.60
N GLU A 10 -10.39 4.14 -4.87
CA GLU A 10 -9.54 3.61 -5.94
C GLU A 10 -8.26 4.44 -6.13
N ALA A 11 -8.37 5.77 -6.12
CA ALA A 11 -7.21 6.65 -6.25
C ALA A 11 -6.21 6.45 -5.09
N VAL A 12 -6.69 6.34 -3.85
CA VAL A 12 -5.86 6.06 -2.68
C VAL A 12 -5.18 4.71 -2.82
N LEU A 13 -5.93 3.65 -3.14
CA LEU A 13 -5.37 2.31 -3.33
C LEU A 13 -4.31 2.27 -4.44
N LYS A 14 -4.53 2.98 -5.54
CA LYS A 14 -3.56 3.06 -6.65
C LYS A 14 -2.25 3.72 -6.23
N THR A 15 -2.30 4.84 -5.51
CA THR A 15 -1.09 5.49 -4.99
C THR A 15 -0.31 4.53 -4.09
N LEU A 16 -1.01 3.85 -3.18
CA LEU A 16 -0.38 2.92 -2.24
C LEU A 16 0.25 1.70 -2.92
N LEU A 17 -0.38 1.20 -3.99
CA LEU A 17 0.19 0.13 -4.81
C LEU A 17 1.48 0.56 -5.51
N ILE A 18 1.52 1.79 -6.03
CA ILE A 18 2.72 2.34 -6.69
C ILE A 18 3.87 2.52 -5.69
N ASP A 19 3.56 3.00 -4.48
CA ASP A 19 4.56 3.19 -3.42
C ASP A 19 5.11 1.84 -2.95
N ALA A 20 4.24 0.84 -2.72
CA ALA A 20 4.63 -0.51 -2.38
C ALA A 20 5.53 -1.14 -3.46
N ALA A 21 5.16 -1.01 -4.74
CA ALA A 21 5.93 -1.52 -5.86
C ALA A 21 7.31 -0.86 -5.97
N THR A 22 7.39 0.44 -5.73
CA THR A 22 8.65 1.18 -5.72
C THR A 22 9.56 0.71 -4.59
N ALA A 23 9.02 0.56 -3.39
CA ALA A 23 9.78 0.10 -2.22
C ALA A 23 10.26 -1.35 -2.39
N HIS A 24 9.39 -2.23 -2.90
CA HIS A 24 9.70 -3.63 -3.15
C HIS A 24 10.77 -3.80 -4.25
N GLY A 25 10.65 -3.06 -5.36
CA GLY A 25 11.67 -3.12 -6.43
C GLY A 25 13.05 -2.67 -5.97
N ARG A 26 13.14 -1.72 -5.03
CA ARG A 26 14.41 -1.37 -4.39
C ARG A 26 14.94 -2.49 -3.50
N TYR A 27 14.09 -3.11 -2.69
CA TYR A 27 14.47 -4.26 -1.86
C TYR A 27 14.98 -5.43 -2.72
N GLU A 28 14.28 -5.76 -3.80
CA GLU A 28 14.68 -6.81 -4.73
C GLU A 28 16.06 -6.52 -5.34
N ALA A 29 16.29 -5.28 -5.80
CA ALA A 29 17.54 -4.89 -6.43
C ALA A 29 18.72 -4.77 -5.44
N GLU A 30 18.49 -4.12 -4.29
CA GLU A 30 19.54 -3.71 -3.34
C GLU A 30 19.84 -4.82 -2.32
N GLU A 31 18.81 -5.53 -1.84
CA GLU A 31 18.94 -6.48 -0.72
C GLU A 31 18.92 -7.95 -1.19
N LEU A 32 18.10 -8.29 -2.19
CA LEU A 32 18.07 -9.63 -2.79
C LEU A 32 19.06 -9.79 -3.95
N GLY A 33 19.77 -8.73 -4.33
CA GLY A 33 20.74 -8.75 -5.43
C GLY A 33 20.11 -9.01 -6.80
N GLY A 34 18.86 -8.55 -6.99
CA GLY A 34 18.09 -8.74 -8.22
C GLY A 34 17.43 -10.13 -8.34
N VAL A 35 17.40 -10.92 -7.27
CA VAL A 35 16.65 -12.18 -7.22
C VAL A 35 15.19 -11.87 -6.97
N TYR A 36 14.30 -12.44 -7.80
CA TYR A 36 12.86 -12.31 -7.64
C TYR A 36 12.41 -12.72 -6.24
N ASP A 37 11.62 -11.85 -5.61
CA ASP A 37 11.07 -12.10 -4.28
C ASP A 37 9.72 -12.85 -4.38
N ASP A 38 9.68 -14.13 -4.02
CA ASP A 38 8.43 -14.91 -3.96
C ASP A 38 7.47 -14.43 -2.85
N ASP A 39 7.94 -13.68 -1.85
CA ASP A 39 7.14 -13.14 -0.75
C ASP A 39 6.60 -11.73 -1.03
N TRP A 40 6.72 -11.26 -2.29
CA TRP A 40 6.14 -10.00 -2.74
C TRP A 40 4.66 -9.81 -2.34
N PRO A 41 3.76 -10.84 -2.31
CA PRO A 41 2.35 -10.60 -1.95
C PRO A 41 2.19 -10.13 -0.50
N SER A 42 3.07 -10.58 0.41
CA SER A 42 3.03 -10.23 1.83
C SER A 42 3.36 -8.75 2.05
N TRP A 43 4.33 -8.22 1.29
CA TRP A 43 4.67 -6.79 1.32
C TRP A 43 3.49 -5.91 0.93
N TYR A 44 2.82 -6.25 -0.17
CA TYR A 44 1.69 -5.49 -0.68
C TYR A 44 0.50 -5.56 0.29
N ALA A 45 0.22 -6.74 0.85
CA ALA A 45 -0.85 -6.90 1.84
C ALA A 45 -0.58 -6.06 3.11
N ALA A 46 0.65 -6.07 3.61
CA ALA A 46 1.03 -5.26 4.78
C ALA A 46 0.91 -3.76 4.49
N HIS A 47 1.37 -3.30 3.32
CA HIS A 47 1.30 -1.90 2.92
C HIS A 47 -0.15 -1.42 2.75
N MET A 48 -0.98 -2.20 2.06
CA MET A 48 -2.41 -1.90 1.87
C MET A 48 -3.15 -1.90 3.21
N ALA A 49 -2.89 -2.86 4.09
CA ALA A 49 -3.53 -2.94 5.41
C ALA A 49 -3.16 -1.73 6.30
N GLN A 50 -1.90 -1.30 6.27
CA GLN A 50 -1.46 -0.13 7.01
C GLN A 50 -2.14 1.14 6.50
N ALA A 51 -2.16 1.33 5.19
CA ALA A 51 -2.73 2.52 4.60
C ALA A 51 -4.26 2.61 4.74
N LEU A 52 -4.97 1.47 4.73
CA LEU A 52 -6.40 1.42 5.07
C LEU A 52 -6.66 1.88 6.51
N ARG A 53 -5.78 1.51 7.46
CA ARG A 53 -5.90 1.95 8.86
C ARG A 53 -5.67 3.46 8.98
N ASP A 54 -4.70 4.00 8.25
CA ASP A 54 -4.39 5.43 8.30
C ASP A 54 -5.48 6.27 7.63
N ALA A 55 -6.04 5.79 6.51
CA ALA A 55 -7.21 6.39 5.88
C ALA A 55 -8.45 6.39 6.80
N ASP A 56 -8.73 5.29 7.53
CA ASP A 56 -9.83 5.23 8.50
C ASP A 56 -9.63 6.23 9.65
N ARG A 57 -8.41 6.37 10.17
CA ARG A 57 -8.08 7.36 11.22
C ARG A 57 -8.31 8.79 10.74
N GLU A 58 -7.84 9.12 9.55
CA GLU A 58 -7.99 10.45 8.96
C GLU A 58 -9.46 10.82 8.72
N ILE A 59 -10.29 9.86 8.30
CA ILE A 59 -11.74 10.08 8.13
C ILE A 59 -12.41 10.32 9.48
N ARG A 60 -12.07 9.54 10.52
CA ARG A 60 -12.64 9.69 11.87
C ARG A 60 -12.14 10.94 12.60
N GLY A 61 -10.93 11.39 12.31
CA GLY A 61 -10.34 12.60 12.92
C GLY A 61 -10.86 13.92 12.36
N ARG A 62 -11.52 13.90 11.19
CA ARG A 62 -12.19 15.06 10.57
C ARG A 62 -13.68 15.15 10.86
N SER A 63 -14.24 14.23 11.65
CA SER A 63 -15.64 14.23 12.11
C SER A 63 -15.76 14.93 13.46
#